data_AF-A0A937JFV0-F1
#
_entry.id   AF-A0A937JFV0-F1
#
_cell.length_a   1.000
_cell.length_b   1.000
_cell.length_c   1.000
_cell.angle_alpha   90.00
_cell.angle_beta   90.00
_cell.angle_gamma   90.00
#
_symmetry.space_group_name_H-M   'P 1'
#
loop_
_entity.id
_entity.type
_entity.pdbx_description
1 polymer ?
#
loop_
_entity_poly.entity_id
_entity_poly.type
_entity_poly.pdbx_seq_one_letter_code
_entity_poly.pdbx_strand_id
1 'polypeptide(L)'
;MYKKILFLLLTFSFLPFSSADSHNDKSVDKDSKVGIFGYWKKEDCKKISEASGRLLYSAGVMLEESRKHREAGHPLKAEQSASAAKYLAEMASHYANNFEAYCKRPA
;
A
#
# COMPACT_ATOMS: atom_id res chain seq x y z
N MET A 1 -41.40 -22.80 2.37
CA MET A 1 -40.84 -21.63 1.65
C MET A 1 -40.28 -20.52 2.56
N TYR A 2 -40.15 -20.69 3.88
CA TYR A 2 -39.56 -19.65 4.76
C TYR A 2 -38.05 -19.74 4.97
N LYS A 3 -37.42 -20.88 4.63
CA LYS A 3 -35.99 -21.12 4.86
C LYS A 3 -35.07 -20.32 3.92
N LYS A 4 -35.56 -19.91 2.74
CA LYS A 4 -34.83 -19.03 1.80
C LYS A 4 -34.98 -17.54 2.13
N ILE A 5 -36.04 -17.15 2.87
CA ILE A 5 -36.30 -15.76 3.27
C ILE A 5 -35.47 -15.39 4.51
N LEU A 6 -35.21 -16.36 5.42
CA LEU A 6 -34.37 -16.15 6.60
C LEU A 6 -32.89 -15.85 6.24
N PHE A 7 -32.41 -16.33 5.10
CA PHE A 7 -31.03 -16.11 4.65
C PHE A 7 -30.79 -14.76 3.96
N LEU A 8 -31.85 -14.04 3.58
CA LEU A 8 -31.76 -12.74 2.89
C LEU A 8 -31.68 -11.55 3.86
N LEU A 9 -31.91 -11.75 5.14
CA LEU A 9 -31.86 -10.69 6.16
C LEU A 9 -30.50 -10.60 6.88
N LEU A 10 -29.56 -11.50 6.59
CA LEU A 10 -28.26 -11.58 7.27
C LEU A 10 -27.12 -10.85 6.54
N THR A 11 -27.38 -10.27 5.37
CA THR A 11 -26.36 -9.59 4.56
C THR A 11 -26.44 -8.06 4.57
N PHE A 12 -27.33 -7.46 5.36
CA PHE A 12 -27.45 -5.99 5.44
C PHE A 12 -26.79 -5.35 6.67
N SER A 13 -26.09 -6.13 7.50
CA SER A 13 -25.50 -5.65 8.77
C SER A 13 -23.99 -5.38 8.72
N PHE A 14 -23.32 -5.58 7.57
CA PHE A 14 -21.87 -5.34 7.43
C PHE A 14 -21.56 -4.34 6.31
N LEU A 15 -22.28 -3.21 6.29
CA LEU A 15 -21.63 -1.99 5.82
C LEU A 15 -20.66 -1.58 6.94
N PRO A 16 -19.34 -1.50 6.72
CA PRO A 16 -18.53 -0.70 7.61
C PRO A 16 -19.10 0.71 7.50
N PHE A 17 -19.81 1.15 8.54
CA PHE A 17 -19.85 2.57 8.83
C PHE A 17 -18.39 2.96 8.94
N SER A 18 -17.87 3.59 7.89
CA SER A 18 -16.66 4.40 7.99
C SER A 18 -17.02 5.55 8.92
N SER A 19 -17.05 5.28 10.22
CA SER A 19 -16.93 6.30 11.24
C SER A 19 -15.53 6.86 11.05
N ALA A 20 -15.44 8.08 10.54
CA ALA A 20 -14.26 8.89 10.77
C ALA A 20 -14.23 9.12 12.28
N ASP A 21 -13.53 8.27 13.01
CA ASP A 21 -13.37 8.41 14.45
C ASP A 21 -12.62 9.74 14.67
N SER A 22 -13.37 10.75 15.10
CA SER A 22 -12.84 12.03 15.55
C SER A 22 -12.23 11.78 16.93
N HIS A 23 -11.12 11.05 16.97
CA HIS A 23 -10.30 10.96 18.17
C HIS A 23 -9.65 12.31 18.39
N ASN A 24 -10.33 13.11 19.20
CA ASN A 24 -9.77 14.25 19.92
C ASN A 24 -8.88 13.72 21.05
N ASP A 25 -7.80 13.03 20.68
CA ASP A 25 -6.73 12.75 21.62
C ASP A 25 -5.83 13.98 21.64
N LYS A 26 -6.02 14.77 22.69
CA LYS A 26 -5.07 15.79 23.13
C LYS A 26 -3.80 15.10 23.64
N SER A 27 -3.00 14.53 22.75
CA SER A 27 -1.57 14.47 22.99
C SER A 27 -1.02 15.85 22.71
N VAL A 28 -0.59 16.53 23.76
CA VAL A 28 0.22 17.74 23.67
C VAL A 28 1.55 17.32 23.05
N ASP A 29 1.58 17.24 21.73
CA ASP A 29 2.83 17.08 21.00
C ASP A 29 3.46 18.47 20.90
N LYS A 30 4.54 18.60 21.64
CA LYS A 30 5.23 19.85 21.88
C LYS A 30 5.96 20.24 20.59
N ASP A 31 5.33 21.13 19.83
CA ASP A 31 5.97 22.03 18.87
C ASP A 31 6.86 21.34 17.80
N SER A 32 6.26 20.59 16.88
CA SER A 32 6.79 20.55 15.51
C SER A 32 5.93 21.43 14.63
N LYS A 33 6.15 22.74 14.76
CA LYS A 33 5.57 23.75 13.88
C LYS A 33 5.75 23.29 12.45
N VAL A 34 4.62 23.10 11.78
CA VAL A 34 4.41 23.16 10.32
C VAL A 34 5.59 22.61 9.53
N GLY A 35 5.42 21.43 8.93
CA GLY A 35 6.36 20.89 7.95
C GLY A 35 6.95 22.04 7.13
N ILE A 36 8.28 22.19 7.20
CA ILE A 36 9.03 23.25 6.53
C ILE A 36 8.39 23.39 5.14
N PHE A 37 8.06 24.61 4.71
CA PHE A 37 7.25 24.81 3.49
C PHE A 37 7.79 23.95 2.33
N GLY A 38 6.94 23.07 1.77
CA GLY A 38 7.31 22.10 0.74
C GLY A 38 7.60 20.67 1.22
N TYR A 39 7.79 20.44 2.53
CA TYR A 39 8.01 19.11 3.10
C TYR A 39 6.74 18.51 3.69
N TRP A 40 6.60 17.20 3.56
CA TRP A 40 5.50 16.46 4.14
C TRP A 40 5.71 16.20 5.64
N LYS A 41 4.60 15.87 6.32
CA LYS A 41 4.62 15.45 7.72
C LYS A 41 5.39 14.13 7.85
N LYS A 42 6.03 13.93 9.00
CA LYS A 42 6.86 12.74 9.28
C LYS A 42 6.06 11.44 9.12
N GLU A 43 4.79 11.46 9.51
CA GLU A 43 3.88 10.32 9.45
C GLU A 43 3.59 9.93 8.00
N ASP A 44 3.41 10.91 7.12
CA ASP A 44 3.15 10.67 5.70
C ASP A 44 4.42 10.21 4.97
N CYS A 45 5.58 10.72 5.36
CA CYS A 45 6.88 10.23 4.92
C CYS A 45 7.11 8.76 5.30
N LYS A 46 6.75 8.35 6.52
CA LYS A 46 6.80 6.95 6.95
C LYS A 46 5.88 6.08 6.10
N LYS A 47 4.63 6.51 5.87
CA LYS A 47 3.67 5.76 5.05
C LYS A 47 4.16 5.53 3.62
N ILE A 48 4.71 6.57 2.97
CA ILE A 48 5.26 6.43 1.61
C ILE A 48 6.47 5.51 1.58
N SER A 49 7.40 5.66 2.54
CA SER A 49 8.58 4.78 2.62
C SER A 49 8.18 3.32 2.80
N GLU A 50 7.21 3.03 3.66
CA GLU A 50 6.70 1.67 3.87
C GLU A 50 5.96 1.14 2.64
N ALA A 51 5.19 1.98 1.95
CA ALA A 51 4.52 1.60 0.71
C ALA A 51 5.53 1.22 -0.39
N SER A 52 6.60 2.02 -0.55
CA SER A 52 7.71 1.69 -1.45
C SER A 52 8.32 0.33 -1.13
N GLY A 53 8.65 0.09 0.15
CA GLY A 53 9.19 -1.21 0.60
C GLY A 53 8.25 -2.39 0.35
N ARG A 54 6.95 -2.25 0.63
CA ARG A 54 5.97 -3.31 0.37
C ARG A 54 5.80 -3.61 -1.11
N LEU A 55 5.77 -2.59 -1.97
CA LEU A 55 5.68 -2.76 -3.41
C LEU A 55 6.92 -3.48 -3.95
N LEU A 56 8.11 -3.10 -3.49
CA LEU A 56 9.37 -3.73 -3.88
C LEU A 56 9.45 -5.18 -3.42
N TYR A 57 8.99 -5.48 -2.20
CA TYR A 57 8.88 -6.86 -1.71
C TYR A 57 7.97 -7.71 -2.60
N SER A 58 6.77 -7.20 -2.91
CA SER A 58 5.83 -7.88 -3.81
C SER A 58 6.41 -8.08 -5.22
N ALA A 59 7.19 -7.12 -5.72
CA ALA A 59 7.91 -7.28 -6.98
C ALA A 59 8.88 -8.48 -6.91
N GLY A 60 9.62 -8.63 -5.82
CA GLY A 60 10.48 -9.79 -5.58
C GLY A 60 9.72 -11.11 -5.56
N VAL A 61 8.55 -11.16 -4.92
CA VAL A 61 7.67 -12.35 -4.92
C VAL A 61 7.23 -12.71 -6.36
N MET A 62 6.86 -11.72 -7.17
CA MET A 62 6.44 -11.95 -8.56
C MET A 62 7.61 -12.40 -9.46
N LEU A 63 8.83 -11.90 -9.23
CA LEU A 63 10.03 -12.41 -9.92
C LEU A 63 10.31 -13.88 -9.59
N GLU A 64 10.14 -14.24 -8.32
CA GLU A 64 10.30 -15.61 -7.87
C GLU A 64 9.24 -16.54 -8.48
N GLU A 65 7.99 -16.08 -8.61
CA GLU A 65 6.95 -16.83 -9.32
C GLU A 65 7.24 -16.96 -10.83
N SER A 66 7.76 -15.89 -11.45
CA SER A 66 8.23 -15.95 -12.84
C SER A 66 9.31 -17.00 -13.04
N ARG A 67 10.28 -17.08 -12.12
CA ARG A 67 11.34 -18.10 -12.12
C ARG A 67 10.74 -19.51 -12.05
N LYS A 68 9.83 -19.77 -11.11
CA LYS A 68 9.15 -21.07 -10.98
C LYS A 68 8.37 -21.45 -12.24
N HIS A 69 7.66 -20.51 -12.85
CA HIS A 69 6.95 -20.76 -14.11
C HIS A 69 7.90 -21.09 -15.26
N ARG A 70 9.06 -20.43 -15.34
CA ARG A 70 10.07 -20.72 -16.36
C ARG A 70 10.68 -22.10 -16.18
N GLU A 71 11.02 -22.47 -14.94
CA GLU A 71 11.54 -23.80 -14.58
C GLU A 71 10.51 -24.91 -14.85
N ALA A 72 9.21 -24.60 -14.72
CA ALA A 72 8.10 -25.51 -15.02
C ALA A 72 7.70 -25.57 -16.51
N GLY A 73 8.39 -24.85 -17.41
CA GLY A 73 8.07 -24.86 -18.84
C GLY A 73 6.80 -24.07 -19.23
N HIS A 74 6.41 -23.06 -18.43
CA HIS A 74 5.24 -22.21 -18.66
C HIS A 74 5.64 -20.77 -19.05
N PRO A 75 6.14 -20.52 -20.28
CA PRO A 75 6.74 -19.24 -20.64
C PRO A 75 5.76 -18.06 -20.59
N LEU A 76 4.51 -18.25 -20.98
CA LEU A 76 3.50 -17.18 -20.93
C LEU A 76 3.20 -16.74 -19.49
N LYS A 77 3.13 -17.69 -18.54
CA LYS A 77 2.93 -17.37 -17.12
C LYS A 77 4.17 -16.72 -16.53
N ALA A 78 5.37 -17.17 -16.92
CA ALA A 78 6.61 -16.56 -16.50
C ALA A 78 6.68 -15.08 -16.91
N GLU A 79 6.30 -14.78 -18.16
CA GLU A 79 6.26 -13.41 -18.67
C GLU A 79 5.21 -12.55 -17.95
N GLN A 80 4.02 -13.09 -17.69
CA GLN A 80 2.98 -12.39 -16.92
C GLN A 80 3.48 -12.01 -15.52
N SER A 81 4.11 -12.95 -14.81
CA SER A 81 4.68 -12.68 -13.48
C SER A 81 5.84 -11.70 -13.51
N ALA A 82 6.71 -11.77 -14.53
CA ALA A 82 7.80 -10.82 -14.71
C ALA A 82 7.29 -9.39 -15.00
N SER A 83 6.25 -9.27 -15.83
CA SER A 83 5.60 -7.99 -16.12
C SER A 83 4.95 -7.39 -14.87
N ALA A 84 4.27 -8.21 -14.06
CA ALA A 84 3.72 -7.77 -12.78
C ALA A 84 4.83 -7.31 -11.82
N ALA A 85 5.95 -8.03 -11.75
CA ALA A 85 7.10 -7.61 -10.94
C ALA A 85 7.66 -6.25 -11.38
N LYS A 86 7.81 -6.05 -12.70
CA LYS A 86 8.28 -4.78 -13.26
C LYS A 86 7.37 -3.63 -12.87
N TYR A 87 6.06 -3.79 -13.04
CA TYR A 87 5.08 -2.77 -12.66
C TYR A 87 5.17 -2.41 -11.16
N LEU A 88 5.26 -3.42 -10.28
CA LEU A 88 5.38 -3.19 -8.84
C LEU A 88 6.68 -2.47 -8.48
N ALA A 89 7.79 -2.80 -9.14
CA ALA A 89 9.07 -2.13 -8.95
C ALA A 89 9.04 -0.66 -9.44
N GLU A 90 8.39 -0.40 -10.58
CA GLU A 90 8.18 0.96 -11.09
C GLU A 90 7.34 1.79 -10.10
N MET A 91 6.25 1.22 -9.58
CA MET A 91 5.46 1.87 -8.53
C MET A 91 6.30 2.12 -7.27
N ALA A 92 7.06 1.14 -6.80
CA ALA A 92 7.94 1.30 -5.64
C ALA A 92 8.93 2.47 -5.82
N SER A 93 9.48 2.62 -7.03
CA SER A 93 10.36 3.73 -7.42
C SER A 93 9.65 5.07 -7.36
N HIS A 94 8.41 5.17 -7.87
CA HIS A 94 7.63 6.41 -7.76
C HIS A 94 7.38 6.85 -6.31
N TYR A 95 7.10 5.90 -5.41
CA TYR A 95 6.98 6.22 -3.97
C TYR A 95 8.33 6.65 -3.37
N ALA A 96 9.44 6.01 -3.75
CA ALA A 96 10.77 6.42 -3.30
C ALA A 96 11.13 7.84 -3.78
N ASN A 97 10.80 8.17 -5.02
CA ASN A 97 11.02 9.52 -5.57
C ASN A 97 10.17 10.58 -4.86
N ASN A 98 8.93 10.25 -4.49
CA ASN A 98 8.11 11.15 -3.65
C ASN A 98 8.72 11.36 -2.27
N PHE A 99 9.30 10.32 -1.66
CA PHE A 99 10.03 10.48 -0.41
C PHE A 99 11.24 11.40 -0.58
N GLU A 100 12.03 11.23 -1.64
CA GLU A 100 13.16 12.11 -1.91
C GLU A 100 12.73 13.57 -2.11
N ALA A 101 11.67 13.81 -2.89
CA ALA A 101 11.18 15.15 -3.18
C ALA A 101 10.59 15.88 -1.96
N TYR A 102 9.85 15.16 -1.10
CA TYR A 102 9.01 15.78 -0.07
C TYR A 102 9.43 15.48 1.37
N CYS A 103 10.34 14.53 1.60
CA CYS A 103 10.70 14.06 2.94
C CYS A 103 12.19 14.20 3.27
N LYS A 104 13.07 14.12 2.26
CA LYS A 104 14.51 14.27 2.46
C LYS A 104 14.87 15.74 2.67
N ARG A 105 15.16 16.12 3.92
CA ARG A 105 15.62 17.49 4.22
C ARG A 105 17.07 17.68 3.76
N PRO A 106 17.43 18.84 3.21
CA PRO A 106 18.81 19.19 2.95
C PRO A 106 19.60 19.16 4.26
N ALA A 107 20.83 18.66 4.17
CA ALA A 107 21.76 18.55 5.29
C ALA A 107 22.22 19.92 5.80
#